data_AF-A0A533RWD1-F1
#
_entry.id   AF-A0A533RWD1-F1
#
_cell.length_a   1.000
_cell.length_b   1.000
_cell.length_c   1.000
_cell.angle_alpha   90.00
_cell.angle_beta   90.00
_cell.angle_gamma   90.00
#
_symmetry.space_group_name_H-M   'P 1'
#
loop_
_entity.id
_entity.type
_entity.pdbx_description
1 polymer ?
#
loop_
_entity_poly.entity_id
_entity_poly.type
_entity_poly.pdbx_seq_one_letter_code
_entity_poly.pdbx_strand_id
1 'polypeptide(L)' 'GHPDWRITSVNEEHAYLSTPGGSSLSVGDKIELIPSHCCTTINLHDRYYALRDDRIEAVWKIEARGRFQ' A
#
# COMPACT_ATOMS: atom_id res chain seq x y z
N GLY A 1 -13.32 3.29 3.62
CA GLY A 1 -12.08 4.08 3.60
C GLY A 1 -12.19 5.24 4.58
N HIS A 2 -11.07 5.93 4.84
CA HIS A 2 -11.00 7.04 5.79
C HIS A 2 -10.62 8.34 5.06
N PRO A 3 -11.58 9.16 4.59
CA PRO A 3 -11.30 10.32 3.74
C PRO A 3 -10.54 11.44 4.45
N ASP A 4 -10.69 11.53 5.77
CA ASP A 4 -10.02 12.56 6.59
C ASP A 4 -8.63 12.15 7.06
N TRP A 5 -8.24 10.89 6.82
CA TRP A 5 -6.93 10.39 7.19
C TRP A 5 -5.90 10.75 6.12
N ARG A 6 -4.70 11.12 6.55
CA ARG A 6 -3.63 11.52 5.63
C ARG A 6 -2.27 10.99 6.05
N ILE A 7 -1.52 10.47 5.10
CA ILE A 7 -0.08 10.26 5.27
C ILE A 7 0.61 11.62 5.18
N THR A 8 1.28 12.03 6.26
CA THR A 8 1.93 13.36 6.35
C THR A 8 3.40 13.33 5.98
N SER A 9 4.06 12.19 6.19
CA SER A 9 5.44 11.95 5.79
C SER A 9 5.71 10.45 5.67
N VAL A 10 6.74 10.12 4.89
CA VAL A 10 7.26 8.76 4.71
C VAL A 10 8.78 8.78 4.87
N ASN A 11 9.35 7.70 5.39
CA ASN A 11 10.75 7.35 5.29
C ASN A 11 10.88 6.00 4.58
N GLU A 12 12.04 5.36 4.63
CA GLU A 12 12.31 4.11 3.91
C GLU A 12 11.32 2.99 4.25
N GLU A 13 10.90 2.87 5.52
CA GLU A 13 10.09 1.74 6.01
C GLU A 13 8.91 2.16 6.91
N HIS A 14 8.70 3.45 7.12
CA HIS A 14 7.63 3.99 7.97
C HIS A 14 6.89 5.13 7.30
N ALA A 15 5.61 5.26 7.65
CA ALA A 15 4.77 6.38 7.29
C ALA A 15 4.12 6.96 8.55
N TYR A 16 3.92 8.27 8.56
CA TYR A 16 3.21 8.98 9.62
C TYR A 16 1.78 9.25 9.17
N LEU A 17 0.81 8.76 9.94
CA LEU A 17 -0.61 8.86 9.64
C LEU A 17 -1.27 9.89 10.58
N SER A 18 -1.85 10.94 9.99
CA SER A 18 -2.73 11.87 10.69
C SER A 18 -4.17 11.37 10.66
N THR A 19 -4.79 11.32 11.83
CA THR A 19 -6.19 10.91 12.02
C THR A 19 -6.93 11.98 12.83
N PRO A 20 -7.38 13.09 12.20
CA PRO A 20 -8.17 14.11 12.89
C PRO A 20 -9.43 13.47 13.49
N GLY A 21 -9.66 13.68 14.79
CA GLY A 21 -10.74 12.99 15.54
C GLY A 21 -10.32 11.68 16.21
N GLY A 22 -9.06 11.26 16.03
CA GLY A 22 -8.51 10.03 16.58
C GLY A 22 -8.66 8.83 15.65
N SER A 23 -8.11 7.69 16.08
CA SER A 23 -8.24 6.41 15.38
C SER A 23 -8.60 5.31 16.36
N SER A 24 -9.30 4.29 15.88
CA SER A 24 -9.55 3.04 16.61
C SER A 24 -8.46 1.99 16.38
N LEU A 25 -7.35 2.36 15.74
CA LEU A 25 -6.28 1.42 15.39
C LEU A 25 -5.51 1.00 16.65
N SER A 26 -5.20 -0.29 16.71
CA SER A 26 -4.31 -0.90 17.68
C SER A 26 -3.00 -1.36 17.00
N VAL A 27 -1.95 -1.55 17.79
CA VAL A 27 -0.69 -2.10 17.29
C VAL A 27 -0.94 -3.50 16.70
N GLY A 28 -0.55 -3.70 15.44
CA GLY A 28 -0.76 -4.94 14.69
C GLY A 28 -1.92 -4.90 13.70
N ASP A 29 -2.77 -3.88 13.75
CA ASP A 29 -3.82 -3.68 12.76
C ASP A 29 -3.24 -3.42 11.37
N LYS A 30 -3.90 -3.96 10.35
CA LYS A 30 -3.55 -3.73 8.95
C LYS A 30 -4.41 -2.62 8.39
N ILE A 31 -3.78 -1.74 7.60
CA ILE A 31 -4.46 -0.72 6.82
C ILE A 31 -4.17 -0.91 5.35
N GLU A 32 -5.12 -0.54 4.49
CA GLU A 32 -4.93 -0.47 3.05
C GLU A 32 -4.49 0.96 2.68
N LEU A 33 -3.38 1.08 1.95
CA LEU A 33 -2.88 2.35 1.43
C LEU A 33 -3.00 2.37 -0.08
N ILE A 34 -3.63 3.42 -0.61
CA ILE A 34 -3.67 3.67 -2.05
C ILE A 34 -2.40 4.43 -2.43
N PRO A 35 -1.54 3.88 -3.32
CA PRO A 35 -0.31 4.55 -3.72
C PRO A 35 -0.62 5.83 -4.49
N SER A 36 0.20 6.86 -4.31
CA SER A 36 0.08 8.13 -5.02
C SER A 36 0.37 8.01 -6.52
N HIS A 37 1.24 7.08 -6.91
CA HIS A 37 1.61 6.86 -8.31
C HIS A 37 1.87 5.37 -8.56
N CYS A 38 0.96 4.72 -9.29
CA CYS A 38 0.99 3.26 -9.45
C CYS A 38 2.26 2.76 -10.17
N CYS A 39 2.75 3.48 -11.18
CA CYS A 39 3.87 3.03 -12.02
C CYS A 39 5.21 3.00 -11.26
N THR A 40 5.38 3.88 -10.28
CA THR A 40 6.60 3.91 -9.46
C THR A 40 6.52 2.85 -8.37
N THR A 41 5.34 2.68 -7.73
CA THR A 41 5.12 1.66 -6.71
C THR A 41 5.29 0.25 -7.27
N ILE A 42 4.64 -0.10 -8.38
CA ILE A 42 4.73 -1.46 -8.96
C ILE A 42 6.18 -1.89 -9.18
N ASN A 43 7.05 -0.98 -9.62
CA ASN A 43 8.45 -1.30 -9.88
C ASN A 43 9.26 -1.66 -8.61
N LEU A 44 8.76 -1.32 -7.42
CA LEU A 44 9.37 -1.68 -6.15
C LEU A 44 9.02 -3.11 -5.70
N HIS A 45 8.05 -3.77 -6.36
CA HIS A 45 7.56 -5.10 -5.96
C HIS A 45 7.83 -6.17 -7.04
N ASP A 46 8.11 -7.40 -6.62
CA ASP A 46 8.29 -8.54 -7.52
C ASP A 46 6.96 -9.21 -7.93
N ARG A 47 5.89 -8.99 -7.15
CA ARG A 47 4.61 -9.68 -7.32
C ARG A 47 3.41 -8.78 -7.02
N TYR A 48 2.31 -9.04 -7.69
CA TYR A 48 0.96 -8.66 -7.28
C TYR A 48 0.29 -9.80 -6.53
N TYR A 49 -0.42 -9.46 -5.46
CA TYR A 49 -1.38 -10.35 -4.82
C TYR A 49 -2.76 -9.89 -5.30
N ALA A 50 -3.44 -10.69 -6.11
CA ALA A 50 -4.76 -10.39 -6.65
C ALA A 50 -5.84 -10.98 -5.73
N LEU A 51 -6.79 -10.15 -5.31
CA LEU A 51 -7.84 -10.53 -4.37
C LEU A 51 -9.21 -10.60 -5.04
N ARG A 52 -10.05 -11.52 -4.57
CA ARG A 52 -11.50 -11.57 -4.80
C ARG A 52 -12.17 -11.89 -3.47
N ASP A 53 -13.19 -11.11 -3.09
CA ASP A 53 -13.93 -11.28 -1.83
C ASP A 53 -12.99 -11.42 -0.61
N ASP A 54 -12.02 -10.51 -0.49
CA ASP A 54 -11.00 -10.46 0.57
C ASP A 54 -10.10 -11.71 0.70
N ARG A 55 -10.04 -12.54 -0.35
CA ARG A 55 -9.16 -13.70 -0.42
C ARG A 55 -8.20 -13.58 -1.60
N ILE A 56 -6.95 -13.98 -1.38
CA ILE A 56 -5.97 -14.07 -2.47
C ILE A 56 -6.44 -15.17 -3.44
N GLU A 57 -6.76 -14.76 -4.66
CA GLU A 57 -7.17 -15.64 -5.76
C GLU A 57 -5.98 -16.01 -6.64
N ALA A 58 -5.02 -15.09 -6.81
CA ALA A 58 -3.83 -15.32 -7.61
C ALA A 58 -2.63 -14.49 -7.12
N VAL A 59 -1.43 -14.93 -7.50
CA VAL A 59 -0.19 -14.18 -7.30
C VAL A 59 0.49 -14.06 -8.66
N TRP A 60 0.61 -12.82 -9.16
CA TRP A 60 1.21 -12.55 -10.46
C TRP A 60 2.61 -12.01 -10.30
N LYS A 61 3.57 -12.52 -11.09
CA LYS A 61 4.91 -11.95 -11.14
C LYS A 61 4.90 -10.66 -11.95
N ILE A 62 5.62 -9.65 -11.46
CA ILE A 62 5.84 -8.40 -12.19
C ILE A 62 7.04 -8.62 -13.12
N GLU A 63 6.77 -9.13 -14.32
CA GLU A 63 7.81 -9.62 -15.24
C GLU A 63 8.81 -8.55 -15.66
N ALA A 64 8.36 -7.30 -15.77
CA ALA A 64 9.16 -6.17 -16.23
C ALA A 64 9.80 -5.35 -15.09
N ARG A 65 9.78 -5.84 -13.84
CA ARG A 65 10.38 -5.10 -12.72
C ARG A 65 11.84 -4.75 -13.00
N GLY A 66 12.20 -3.47 -12.87
CA GLY A 66 13.55 -2.97 -13.10
C GLY A 66 14.01 -3.00 -14.55
N ARG A 67 13.11 -3.25 -15.52
CA ARG A 67 13.41 -3.23 -16.96
C ARG A 67 13.23 -1.83 -17.53
N PHE A 68 14.12 -0.93 -17.13
CA PHE A 68 14.26 0.41 -17.71
C PHE A 68 15.38 0.36 -18.74
N GLN A 69 15.05 0.16 -20.01
CA GLN A 69 15.99 0.19 -21.12
C GLN A 69 15.41 1.01 -22.26
#